data_AF-A0A2T3JAM4-F1
#
_entry.id   AF-A0A2T3JAM4-F1
#
_cell.length_a   1.000
_cell.length_b   1.000
_cell.length_c   1.000
_cell.angle_alpha   90.00
_cell.angle_beta   90.00
_cell.angle_gamma   90.00
#
_symmetry.space_group_name_H-M   'P 1'
#
loop_
_entity.id
_entity.type
_entity.pdbx_description
1 polymer ?
#
loop_
_entity_poly.entity_id
_entity_poly.type
_entity_poly.pdbx_seq_one_letter_code
_entity_poly.pdbx_strand_id
1 'polypeptide(L)'
;MSIKTIQQALQDQGIDPGPIDGILGRKTVRAIKQFQTSNNLVADGLVGPQTSALLFKGHKRPENSKFDIPVTLPWMDAAFRLIGTQENPGRGSNEAILGWAEDLEITSYNDDDIPWCGLFVAHCVGSQLAEEPLPTNPLGARKWSQFGDEVSPRFGSVLVFWRGSRNGWKGHVGFYWAEDDDAYHVLGGNQSDSVSVTRISKSRLITARWPHTGLPGDVQIRIAASNGKLLSVNEA
;
A
#
# COMPACT_ATOMS: atom_id res chain seq x y z
N MET A 1 4.16 -11.26 0.58
CA MET A 1 4.94 -12.25 -0.22
C MET A 1 6.21 -11.59 -0.79
N SER A 2 7.43 -11.96 -0.40
CA SER A 2 8.64 -11.17 -0.75
C SER A 2 9.01 -11.22 -2.25
N ILE A 3 9.69 -10.18 -2.77
CA ILE A 3 10.22 -10.17 -4.14
C ILE A 3 11.21 -11.33 -4.35
N LYS A 4 12.03 -11.65 -3.34
CA LYS A 4 12.90 -12.85 -3.37
C LYS A 4 12.10 -14.13 -3.56
N THR A 5 10.92 -14.23 -2.94
CA THR A 5 10.02 -15.38 -3.11
C THR A 5 9.46 -15.47 -4.53
N ILE A 6 9.14 -14.32 -5.14
CA ILE A 6 8.69 -14.25 -6.54
C ILE A 6 9.82 -14.62 -7.50
N GLN A 7 11.01 -14.04 -7.31
CA GLN A 7 12.20 -14.36 -8.11
C GLN A 7 12.52 -15.85 -7.99
N GLN A 8 12.55 -16.41 -6.78
CA GLN A 8 12.75 -17.84 -6.57
C GLN A 8 11.70 -18.68 -7.31
N ALA A 9 10.42 -18.35 -7.15
CA ALA A 9 9.36 -19.12 -7.82
C ALA A 9 9.40 -19.01 -9.34
N LEU A 10 9.76 -17.84 -9.91
CA LEU A 10 9.95 -17.70 -11.35
C LEU A 10 11.10 -18.57 -11.84
N GLN A 11 12.21 -18.59 -11.10
CA GLN A 11 13.35 -19.46 -11.38
C GLN A 11 12.96 -20.95 -11.28
N ASP A 12 12.15 -21.33 -10.29
CA ASP A 12 11.65 -22.70 -10.12
C ASP A 12 10.69 -23.11 -11.26
N GLN A 13 9.98 -22.15 -11.86
CA GLN A 13 9.20 -22.32 -13.09
C GLN A 13 10.06 -22.30 -14.37
N GLY A 14 11.39 -22.21 -14.25
CA GLY A 14 12.33 -22.19 -15.38
C GLY A 14 12.41 -20.85 -16.11
N ILE A 15 11.92 -19.76 -15.52
CA ILE A 15 11.93 -18.42 -16.11
C ILE A 15 12.96 -17.57 -15.36
N ASP A 16 14.00 -17.09 -16.05
CA ASP A 16 15.08 -16.30 -15.43
C ASP A 16 14.60 -14.90 -14.99
N PRO A 17 14.48 -14.61 -13.68
CA PRO A 17 14.09 -13.30 -13.17
C PRO A 17 15.30 -12.37 -13.00
N GLY A 18 16.52 -12.83 -13.31
CA GLY A 18 17.76 -12.22 -12.87
C GLY A 18 18.19 -12.68 -11.47
N PRO A 19 19.06 -11.91 -10.78
CA PRO A 19 19.49 -12.23 -9.42
C PRO A 19 18.32 -12.28 -8.44
N ILE A 20 18.38 -13.19 -7.46
CA ILE A 20 17.41 -13.27 -6.35
C ILE A 20 17.81 -12.30 -5.24
N ASP A 21 17.83 -11.02 -5.59
CA ASP A 21 18.28 -9.92 -4.73
C ASP A 21 17.14 -9.24 -3.97
N GLY A 22 15.89 -9.51 -4.34
CA GLY A 22 14.70 -8.86 -3.79
C GLY A 22 14.34 -7.54 -4.48
N ILE A 23 14.97 -7.22 -5.61
CA ILE A 23 14.73 -6.01 -6.39
C ILE A 23 13.80 -6.35 -7.57
N LEU A 24 12.71 -5.61 -7.71
CA LEU A 24 11.80 -5.75 -8.85
C LEU A 24 12.38 -5.04 -10.09
N GLY A 25 13.51 -5.53 -10.58
CA GLY A 25 14.21 -4.96 -11.73
C GLY A 25 13.59 -5.38 -13.08
N ARG A 26 14.07 -4.78 -14.17
CA ARG A 26 13.60 -5.05 -15.55
C ARG A 26 13.56 -6.55 -15.92
N LYS A 27 14.54 -7.32 -15.44
CA LYS A 27 14.59 -8.78 -15.66
C LYS A 27 13.45 -9.49 -14.93
N THR A 28 13.21 -9.15 -13.68
CA THR A 28 12.14 -9.74 -12.87
C THR A 28 10.76 -9.38 -13.44
N VAL A 29 10.53 -8.12 -13.83
CA VAL A 29 9.27 -7.71 -14.48
C VAL A 29 9.05 -8.46 -15.79
N ARG A 30 10.10 -8.61 -16.62
CA ARG A 30 10.02 -9.40 -17.86
C ARG A 30 9.69 -10.86 -17.59
N ALA A 31 10.29 -11.45 -16.55
CA ALA A 31 10.00 -12.82 -16.14
C ALA A 31 8.55 -12.99 -15.66
N ILE A 32 8.00 -12.01 -14.93
CA ILE A 32 6.59 -12.02 -14.53
C ILE A 32 5.69 -11.95 -15.77
N LYS A 33 5.95 -11.04 -16.71
CA LYS A 33 5.18 -10.93 -17.97
C LYS A 33 5.24 -12.22 -18.79
N GLN A 34 6.42 -12.84 -18.85
CA GLN A 34 6.60 -14.12 -19.53
C GLN A 34 5.79 -15.24 -18.86
N PHE A 35 5.84 -15.34 -17.53
CA PHE A 35 5.05 -16.30 -16.76
C PHE A 35 3.55 -16.09 -16.96
N GLN A 36 3.09 -14.85 -16.97
CA GLN A 36 1.70 -14.51 -17.22
C GLN A 36 1.27 -14.94 -18.62
N THR A 37 2.10 -14.63 -19.63
CA THR A 37 1.82 -15.00 -21.02
C THR A 37 1.73 -16.52 -21.19
N SER A 38 2.66 -17.27 -20.60
CA SER A 38 2.68 -18.74 -20.67
C SER A 38 1.51 -19.40 -19.95
N ASN A 39 0.86 -18.69 -19.03
CA ASN A 39 -0.28 -19.16 -18.26
C ASN A 39 -1.62 -18.54 -18.70
N ASN A 40 -1.68 -17.91 -19.88
CA ASN A 40 -2.88 -17.25 -20.41
C ASN A 40 -3.44 -16.15 -19.50
N LEU A 41 -2.57 -15.43 -18.80
CA LEU A 41 -2.88 -14.26 -18.01
C LEU A 41 -2.54 -12.97 -18.79
N VAL A 42 -3.11 -11.85 -18.36
CA VAL A 42 -2.70 -10.53 -18.84
C VAL A 42 -1.25 -10.29 -18.41
N ALA A 43 -0.37 -9.98 -19.37
CA ALA A 43 1.06 -9.79 -19.15
C ALA A 43 1.39 -8.36 -18.65
N ASP A 44 0.78 -7.96 -17.55
CA ASP A 44 0.95 -6.64 -16.93
C ASP A 44 2.27 -6.50 -16.14
N GLY A 45 2.92 -7.61 -15.81
CA GLY A 45 4.18 -7.62 -15.05
C GLY A 45 4.00 -7.56 -13.54
N LEU A 46 2.76 -7.71 -13.07
CA LEU A 46 2.36 -7.69 -11.67
C LEU A 46 2.02 -9.11 -11.20
N VAL A 47 2.49 -9.50 -10.01
CA VAL A 47 2.12 -10.80 -9.43
C VAL A 47 0.78 -10.68 -8.71
N GLY A 48 -0.29 -10.58 -9.50
CA GLY A 48 -1.71 -10.58 -9.07
C GLY A 48 -2.21 -11.95 -8.58
N PRO A 49 -3.48 -12.11 -8.14
CA PRO A 49 -3.97 -13.36 -7.56
C PRO A 49 -3.90 -14.54 -8.52
N GLN A 50 -4.20 -14.31 -9.80
CA GLN A 50 -4.12 -15.34 -10.84
C GLN A 50 -2.67 -15.75 -11.09
N THR A 51 -1.76 -14.77 -11.18
CA THR A 51 -0.32 -15.00 -11.31
C THR A 51 0.21 -15.77 -10.10
N SER A 52 -0.13 -15.34 -8.88
CA SER A 52 0.27 -15.98 -7.63
C SER A 52 -0.27 -17.41 -7.49
N ALA A 53 -1.56 -17.64 -7.76
CA ALA A 53 -2.17 -18.96 -7.66
C ALA A 53 -1.51 -19.99 -8.57
N LEU A 54 -1.02 -19.55 -9.74
CA LEU A 54 -0.29 -20.41 -10.68
C LEU A 54 1.20 -20.50 -10.33
N LEU A 55 1.83 -19.39 -9.96
CA LEU A 55 3.27 -19.29 -9.70
C LEU A 55 3.68 -20.11 -8.47
N PHE A 56 2.80 -20.22 -7.47
CA PHE A 56 3.07 -20.92 -6.21
C PHE A 56 2.23 -22.20 -6.05
N LYS A 57 1.68 -22.73 -7.14
CA LYS A 57 0.82 -23.92 -7.13
C LYS A 57 1.58 -25.12 -6.55
N GLY A 58 1.18 -25.57 -5.35
CA GLY A 58 1.80 -26.70 -4.64
C GLY A 58 2.63 -26.34 -3.41
N HIS A 59 2.86 -25.05 -3.13
CA HIS A 59 3.47 -24.62 -1.87
C HIS A 59 2.39 -24.29 -0.83
N LYS A 60 2.47 -24.93 0.35
CA LYS A 60 1.68 -24.52 1.51
C LYS A 60 2.02 -23.05 1.79
N ARG A 61 1.02 -22.18 1.65
CA ARG A 61 1.08 -20.79 2.11
C ARG A 61 1.62 -20.82 3.54
N PRO A 62 2.64 -20.02 3.91
CA PRO A 62 3.15 -20.05 5.27
C PRO A 62 1.98 -19.77 6.23
N GLU A 63 1.65 -20.75 7.08
CA GLU A 63 0.47 -20.78 7.96
C GLU A 63 0.44 -19.67 9.02
N ASN A 64 1.40 -18.74 9.01
CA ASN A 64 1.54 -17.68 10.00
C ASN A 64 1.47 -16.24 9.43
N SER A 65 0.78 -16.02 8.31
CA SER A 65 0.33 -14.67 7.95
C SER A 65 -1.03 -14.43 8.61
N LYS A 66 -1.06 -13.81 9.79
CA LYS A 66 -2.31 -13.48 10.50
C LYS A 66 -3.28 -12.58 9.71
N PHE A 67 -2.90 -12.11 8.52
CA PHE A 67 -3.74 -11.34 7.61
C PHE A 67 -3.57 -11.84 6.18
N ASP A 68 -4.64 -12.39 5.61
CA ASP A 68 -4.73 -12.68 4.17
C ASP A 68 -5.03 -11.38 3.43
N ILE A 69 -4.00 -10.66 3.00
CA ILE A 69 -4.17 -9.52 2.09
C ILE A 69 -4.49 -10.10 0.71
N PRO A 70 -5.66 -9.78 0.12
CA PRO A 70 -5.96 -10.19 -1.24
C PRO A 70 -4.90 -9.66 -2.19
N VAL A 71 -4.43 -10.50 -3.12
CA VAL A 71 -3.41 -10.12 -4.10
C VAL A 71 -3.92 -9.02 -5.07
N THR A 72 -5.21 -8.66 -4.99
CA THR A 72 -5.81 -7.50 -5.67
C THR A 72 -5.43 -6.15 -5.06
N LEU A 73 -4.74 -6.11 -3.91
CA LEU A 73 -4.37 -4.89 -3.18
C LEU A 73 -2.85 -4.77 -2.99
N PRO A 74 -2.05 -4.70 -4.07
CA PRO A 74 -0.59 -4.71 -3.95
C PRO A 74 -0.04 -3.49 -3.19
N TRP A 75 -0.70 -2.32 -3.28
CA TRP A 75 -0.35 -1.13 -2.48
C TRP A 75 -0.54 -1.35 -0.97
N MET A 76 -1.47 -2.23 -0.58
CA MET A 76 -1.60 -2.63 0.82
C MET A 76 -0.45 -3.54 1.24
N ASP A 77 -0.01 -4.50 0.43
CA ASP A 77 1.18 -5.30 0.77
C ASP A 77 2.43 -4.40 0.95
N ALA A 78 2.60 -3.38 0.10
CA ALA A 78 3.64 -2.36 0.28
C ALA A 78 3.49 -1.61 1.61
N ALA A 79 2.30 -1.08 1.91
CA ALA A 79 2.02 -0.35 3.15
C ALA A 79 2.29 -1.20 4.41
N PHE A 80 1.92 -2.49 4.38
CA PHE A 80 2.15 -3.41 5.50
C PHE A 80 3.63 -3.65 5.79
N ARG A 81 4.48 -3.76 4.77
CA ARG A 81 5.93 -3.95 4.93
C ARG A 81 6.62 -2.79 5.59
N LEU A 82 6.02 -1.61 5.46
CA LEU A 82 6.56 -0.36 5.98
C LEU A 82 6.09 -0.07 7.40
N ILE A 83 5.20 -0.87 7.99
CA ILE A 83 4.80 -0.70 9.40
C ILE A 83 6.04 -0.71 10.29
N GLY A 84 6.17 0.32 11.12
CA GLY A 84 7.32 0.52 12.00
C GLY A 84 8.47 1.32 11.39
N THR A 85 8.42 1.70 10.10
CA THR A 85 9.33 2.72 9.55
C THR A 85 9.14 4.02 10.33
N GLN A 86 10.23 4.56 10.88
CA GLN A 86 10.26 5.78 11.70
C GLN A 86 11.17 6.83 11.06
N GLU A 87 10.85 8.11 11.21
CA GLU A 87 11.81 9.19 10.96
C GLU A 87 13.04 9.01 11.88
N ASN A 88 14.22 9.44 11.43
CA ASN A 88 15.40 9.44 12.29
C ASN A 88 15.35 10.68 13.20
N PRO A 89 15.39 10.54 14.55
CA PRO A 89 15.37 11.71 15.43
C PRO A 89 16.70 12.49 15.33
N GLY A 90 16.71 13.68 14.71
CA GLY A 90 17.86 14.60 14.70
C GLY A 90 18.23 15.13 13.31
N ARG A 91 19.42 15.75 13.18
CA ARG A 91 19.94 16.20 11.87
C ARG A 91 20.32 15.00 11.02
N GLY A 92 19.36 14.48 10.26
CA GLY A 92 19.55 13.47 9.23
C GLY A 92 18.26 12.74 8.93
N SER A 93 17.71 12.95 7.74
CA SER A 93 16.45 12.34 7.32
C SER A 93 16.57 10.83 7.15
N ASN A 94 15.46 10.11 7.33
CA ASN A 94 15.43 8.67 7.03
C ASN A 94 15.65 8.43 5.52
N GLU A 95 16.72 7.68 5.17
CA GLU A 95 17.09 7.37 3.78
C GLU A 95 15.96 6.70 2.98
N ALA A 96 15.09 5.91 3.63
CA ALA A 96 13.93 5.30 2.97
C ALA A 96 12.87 6.35 2.60
N ILE A 97 12.60 7.31 3.48
CA ILE A 97 11.60 8.37 3.21
C ILE A 97 12.10 9.30 2.10
N LEU A 98 13.37 9.67 2.13
CA LEU A 98 13.98 10.44 1.04
C LEU A 98 14.01 9.66 -0.27
N GLY A 99 14.36 8.37 -0.23
CA GLY A 99 14.34 7.49 -1.39
C GLY A 99 12.96 7.40 -2.04
N TRP A 100 11.88 7.42 -1.26
CA TRP A 100 10.52 7.47 -1.80
C TRP A 100 10.23 8.74 -2.59
N ALA A 101 10.75 9.88 -2.14
CA ALA A 101 10.59 11.14 -2.86
C ALA A 101 11.41 11.16 -4.16
N GLU A 102 12.62 10.60 -4.13
CA GLU A 102 13.48 10.45 -5.31
C GLU A 102 12.85 9.51 -6.35
N ASP A 103 12.36 8.34 -5.93
CA ASP A 103 11.68 7.36 -6.78
C ASP A 103 10.44 7.93 -7.49
N LEU A 104 9.81 8.93 -6.89
CA LEU A 104 8.64 9.63 -7.43
C LEU A 104 9.00 10.95 -8.14
N GLU A 105 10.30 11.23 -8.32
CA GLU A 105 10.82 12.46 -8.91
C GLU A 105 10.33 13.75 -8.22
N ILE A 106 10.00 13.67 -6.92
CA ILE A 106 9.55 14.80 -6.10
C ILE A 106 10.80 15.57 -5.62
N THR A 107 11.34 16.38 -6.52
CA THR A 107 12.58 17.18 -6.32
C THR A 107 12.45 18.33 -5.30
N SER A 108 11.27 18.53 -4.72
CA SER A 108 11.01 19.60 -3.73
C SER A 108 10.99 19.11 -2.28
N TYR A 109 11.25 17.82 -2.04
CA TYR A 109 11.24 17.22 -0.71
C TYR A 109 12.66 17.07 -0.17
N ASN A 110 13.08 18.00 0.68
CA ASN A 110 14.46 18.09 1.18
C ASN A 110 14.58 17.85 2.69
N ASP A 111 13.46 17.52 3.37
CA ASP A 111 13.39 17.42 4.83
C ASP A 111 12.20 16.54 5.26
N ASP A 112 12.40 15.64 6.23
CA ASP A 112 11.36 14.77 6.80
C ASP A 112 10.48 15.43 7.87
N ASP A 113 10.81 16.65 8.29
CA ASP A 113 9.90 17.54 9.04
C ASP A 113 8.66 17.95 8.22
N ILE A 114 8.66 17.69 6.90
CA ILE A 114 7.50 17.90 6.02
C ILE A 114 6.52 16.73 6.21
N PRO A 115 5.22 16.99 6.49
CA PRO A 115 4.23 15.92 6.64
C PRO A 115 4.21 14.92 5.48
N TRP A 116 4.71 13.70 5.69
CA TRP A 116 4.89 12.67 4.66
C TRP A 116 3.79 11.61 4.62
N CYS A 117 2.66 11.84 5.27
CA CYS A 117 1.48 10.97 5.12
C CYS A 117 1.08 10.80 3.64
N GLY A 118 1.16 11.88 2.84
CA GLY A 118 0.91 11.83 1.39
C GLY A 118 2.02 11.11 0.61
N LEU A 119 3.29 11.33 0.97
CA LEU A 119 4.43 10.65 0.36
C LEU A 119 4.37 9.13 0.58
N PHE A 120 4.01 8.69 1.78
CA PHE A 120 3.82 7.27 2.09
C PHE A 120 2.77 6.63 1.19
N VAL A 121 1.60 7.26 1.03
CA VAL A 121 0.54 6.74 0.16
C VAL A 121 1.00 6.76 -1.31
N ALA A 122 1.70 7.82 -1.73
CA ALA A 122 2.27 7.93 -3.07
C ALA A 122 3.25 6.80 -3.37
N HIS A 123 4.15 6.50 -2.44
CA HIS A 123 5.12 5.42 -2.59
C HIS A 123 4.43 4.05 -2.68
N CYS A 124 3.48 3.77 -1.77
CA CYS A 124 2.77 2.50 -1.76
C CYS A 124 1.96 2.27 -3.04
N VAL A 125 1.36 3.32 -3.60
CA VAL A 125 0.60 3.23 -4.86
C VAL A 125 1.54 3.20 -6.05
N GLY A 126 2.42 4.19 -6.21
CA GLY A 126 3.27 4.36 -7.39
C GLY A 126 4.31 3.25 -7.59
N SER A 127 4.82 2.65 -6.51
CA SER A 127 5.74 1.51 -6.61
C SER A 127 5.05 0.21 -7.04
N GLN A 128 3.73 0.12 -6.89
CA GLN A 128 2.95 -1.10 -7.12
C GLN A 128 2.04 -1.01 -8.35
N LEU A 129 1.62 0.20 -8.73
CA LEU A 129 0.75 0.51 -9.84
C LEU A 129 1.43 1.54 -10.74
N ALA A 130 2.34 1.08 -11.60
CA ALA A 130 3.24 1.93 -12.38
C ALA A 130 2.51 2.91 -13.34
N GLU A 131 1.29 2.57 -13.77
CA GLU A 131 0.47 3.40 -14.67
C GLU A 131 -0.61 4.20 -13.92
N GLU A 132 -0.69 4.09 -12.59
CA GLU A 132 -1.70 4.81 -11.81
C GLU A 132 -1.35 6.31 -11.73
N PRO A 133 -2.25 7.20 -12.17
CA PRO A 133 -2.03 8.63 -12.02
C PRO A 133 -2.08 9.05 -10.54
N LEU A 134 -0.97 9.56 -10.02
CA LEU A 134 -0.91 10.17 -8.70
C LEU A 134 -1.41 11.63 -8.74
N PRO A 135 -1.88 12.20 -7.60
CA PRO A 135 -2.22 13.61 -7.53
C PRO A 135 -1.03 14.51 -7.91
N THR A 136 -1.29 15.64 -8.57
CA THR A 136 -0.25 16.58 -9.03
C THR A 136 0.67 17.10 -7.91
N ASN A 137 0.17 17.11 -6.67
CA ASN A 137 0.97 17.32 -5.47
C ASN A 137 0.65 16.20 -4.47
N PRO A 138 1.39 15.08 -4.50
CA PRO A 138 1.08 13.91 -3.69
C PRO A 138 1.44 14.09 -2.20
N LEU A 139 2.28 15.06 -1.85
CA LEU A 139 2.60 15.40 -0.45
C LEU A 139 1.38 15.99 0.28
N GLY A 140 0.55 16.75 -0.43
CA GLY A 140 -0.62 17.39 0.14
C GLY A 140 -1.75 16.39 0.44
N ALA A 141 -1.96 16.02 1.70
CA ALA A 141 -3.02 15.08 2.09
C ALA A 141 -4.39 15.35 1.45
N ARG A 142 -4.83 16.61 1.37
CA ARG A 142 -6.12 16.98 0.76
C ARG A 142 -6.19 16.74 -0.75
N LYS A 143 -5.06 16.75 -1.47
CA LYS A 143 -4.99 16.54 -2.92
C LYS A 143 -5.41 15.13 -3.32
N TRP A 144 -5.27 14.18 -2.40
CA TRP A 144 -5.78 12.83 -2.57
C TRP A 144 -7.31 12.74 -2.69
N SER A 145 -8.06 13.82 -2.42
CA SER A 145 -9.52 13.83 -2.69
C SER A 145 -9.84 13.73 -4.19
N GLN A 146 -8.85 13.97 -5.06
CA GLN A 146 -8.97 13.90 -6.53
C GLN A 146 -8.37 12.61 -7.10
N PHE A 147 -7.80 11.74 -6.26
CA PHE A 147 -7.13 10.51 -6.67
C PHE A 147 -8.13 9.44 -7.11
N GLY A 148 -7.91 8.75 -8.22
CA GLY A 148 -8.66 7.54 -8.55
C GLY A 148 -10.19 7.73 -8.61
N ASP A 149 -10.95 6.68 -8.31
CA ASP A 149 -12.42 6.68 -8.25
C ASP A 149 -12.94 6.84 -6.81
N GLU A 150 -14.08 7.53 -6.65
CA GLU A 150 -14.73 7.64 -5.35
C GLU A 150 -15.44 6.33 -4.97
N VAL A 151 -15.22 5.87 -3.73
CA VAL A 151 -15.82 4.63 -3.23
C VAL A 151 -16.32 4.81 -1.80
N SER A 152 -17.24 3.95 -1.38
CA SER A 152 -17.50 3.78 0.06
C SER A 152 -16.24 3.22 0.75
N PRO A 153 -15.90 3.70 1.96
CA PRO A 153 -14.77 3.20 2.75
C PRO A 153 -14.75 1.67 2.83
N ARG A 154 -13.62 1.09 2.44
CA ARG A 154 -13.39 -0.36 2.39
C ARG A 154 -11.90 -0.65 2.53
N PHE A 155 -11.53 -1.86 2.94
CA PHE A 155 -10.13 -2.26 3.06
C PHE A 155 -9.31 -1.91 1.82
N GLY A 156 -8.21 -1.19 2.03
CA GLY A 156 -7.32 -0.72 0.97
C GLY A 156 -7.69 0.62 0.34
N SER A 157 -8.90 1.16 0.55
CA SER A 157 -9.26 2.50 0.05
C SER A 157 -8.38 3.58 0.67
N VAL A 158 -8.01 4.58 -0.12
CA VAL A 158 -7.31 5.78 0.35
C VAL A 158 -8.33 6.68 1.05
N LEU A 159 -8.17 6.90 2.35
CA LEU A 159 -9.04 7.75 3.14
C LEU A 159 -8.42 9.13 3.29
N VAL A 160 -9.20 10.17 3.01
CA VAL A 160 -8.78 11.56 3.15
C VAL A 160 -9.55 12.22 4.29
N PHE A 161 -8.83 12.84 5.23
CA PHE A 161 -9.40 13.47 6.42
C PHE A 161 -9.06 14.96 6.50
N TRP A 162 -9.95 15.75 7.10
CA TRP A 162 -9.65 17.14 7.43
C TRP A 162 -8.97 17.23 8.80
N ARG A 163 -8.19 18.29 9.05
CA ARG A 163 -7.56 18.57 10.34
C ARG A 163 -7.77 20.03 10.73
N GLY A 164 -8.22 20.28 11.96
CA GLY A 164 -8.55 21.62 12.47
C GLY A 164 -9.89 22.16 11.95
N SER A 165 -10.04 22.30 10.62
CA SER A 165 -11.30 22.74 10.00
C SER A 165 -11.63 21.91 8.75
N ARG A 166 -12.92 21.54 8.60
CA ARG A 166 -13.44 20.83 7.43
C ARG A 166 -13.26 21.60 6.12
N ASN A 167 -13.17 22.92 6.18
CA ASN A 167 -12.95 23.78 5.01
C ASN A 167 -11.50 24.28 4.91
N GLY A 168 -10.63 23.90 5.86
CA GLY A 168 -9.21 24.27 5.85
C GLY A 168 -8.37 23.37 4.96
N TRP A 169 -7.15 23.82 4.65
CA TRP A 169 -6.20 23.08 3.79
C TRP A 169 -5.49 21.92 4.50
N LYS A 170 -5.42 21.94 5.83
CA LYS A 170 -4.78 20.88 6.62
C LYS A 170 -5.60 19.58 6.55
N GLY A 171 -4.91 18.45 6.40
CA GLY A 171 -5.56 17.15 6.32
C GLY A 171 -4.66 16.01 6.76
N HIS A 172 -5.16 14.79 6.62
CA HIS A 172 -4.42 13.54 6.76
C HIS A 172 -4.86 12.58 5.67
N VAL A 173 -3.97 11.69 5.24
CA VAL A 173 -4.28 10.65 4.27
C VAL A 173 -3.60 9.35 4.68
N GLY A 174 -4.27 8.23 4.43
CA GLY A 174 -3.77 6.89 4.69
C GLY A 174 -4.73 5.85 4.13
N PHE A 175 -4.43 4.58 4.34
CA PHE A 175 -5.28 3.49 3.87
C PHE A 175 -6.27 3.05 4.95
N TYR A 176 -7.50 2.75 4.54
CA TYR A 176 -8.44 2.05 5.39
C TYR A 176 -7.84 0.70 5.79
N TRP A 177 -7.71 0.48 7.10
CA TRP A 177 -7.26 -0.77 7.69
C TRP A 177 -8.42 -1.56 8.30
N ALA A 178 -9.19 -0.90 9.14
CA ALA A 178 -10.35 -1.43 9.86
C ALA A 178 -11.22 -0.27 10.35
N GLU A 179 -12.28 -0.56 11.08
CA GLU A 179 -13.07 0.43 11.79
C GLU A 179 -13.70 -0.12 13.07
N ASP A 180 -14.09 0.82 13.93
CA ASP A 180 -15.05 0.61 15.01
C ASP A 180 -16.22 1.59 14.84
N ASP A 181 -17.13 1.65 15.80
CA ASP A 181 -18.32 2.50 15.71
C ASP A 181 -17.97 3.99 15.57
N ASP A 182 -16.87 4.43 16.20
CA ASP A 182 -16.52 5.85 16.31
C ASP A 182 -15.46 6.29 15.29
N ALA A 183 -14.60 5.36 14.86
CA ALA A 183 -13.37 5.68 14.14
C ALA A 183 -13.05 4.68 13.03
N TYR A 184 -12.42 5.21 11.98
CA TYR A 184 -11.62 4.40 11.07
C TYR A 184 -10.26 4.14 11.72
N HIS A 185 -9.75 2.94 11.51
CA HIS A 185 -8.36 2.59 11.81
C HIS A 185 -7.61 2.74 10.50
N VAL A 186 -6.58 3.58 10.52
CA VAL A 186 -5.92 4.09 9.32
C VAL A 186 -4.46 3.68 9.36
N LEU A 187 -4.06 2.87 8.38
CA LEU A 187 -2.65 2.57 8.12
C LEU A 187 -2.06 3.75 7.34
N GLY A 188 -1.19 4.52 7.98
CA GLY A 188 -0.68 5.77 7.41
C GLY A 188 0.74 6.08 7.89
N GLY A 189 1.44 6.86 7.08
CA GLY A 189 2.74 7.44 7.41
C GLY A 189 2.61 8.73 8.22
N ASN A 190 3.73 9.14 8.83
CA ASN A 190 3.83 10.29 9.72
C ASN A 190 2.76 10.31 10.82
N GLN A 191 2.52 9.15 11.43
CA GLN A 191 1.61 8.99 12.56
C GLN A 191 2.45 8.70 13.81
N SER A 192 2.70 9.74 14.60
CA SER A 192 3.76 9.72 15.63
C SER A 192 5.11 9.39 15.00
N ASP A 193 5.46 10.13 13.93
CA ASP A 193 6.72 10.06 13.20
C ASP A 193 7.05 8.65 12.67
N SER A 194 5.98 7.87 12.40
CA SER A 194 6.09 6.47 11.98
C SER A 194 4.99 6.06 11.02
N VAL A 195 5.22 4.96 10.30
CA VAL A 195 4.15 4.20 9.64
C VAL A 195 3.49 3.29 10.67
N SER A 196 2.23 3.55 10.95
CA SER A 196 1.48 2.83 11.99
C SER A 196 -0.01 2.77 11.67
N VAL A 197 -0.78 2.08 12.52
CA VAL A 197 -2.24 2.11 12.48
C VAL A 197 -2.74 3.05 13.58
N THR A 198 -3.51 4.08 13.20
CA THR A 198 -4.07 5.08 14.12
C THR A 198 -5.58 5.19 13.97
N ARG A 199 -6.29 5.40 15.09
CA ARG A 199 -7.73 5.67 15.10
C ARG A 199 -8.00 7.12 14.72
N ILE A 200 -8.86 7.33 13.71
CA ILE A 200 -9.30 8.66 13.25
C ILE A 200 -10.82 8.68 13.22
N SER A 201 -11.44 9.64 13.92
CA SER A 201 -12.91 9.76 14.00
C SER A 201 -13.55 9.76 12.61
N LYS A 202 -14.63 8.99 12.45
CA LYS A 202 -15.43 8.93 11.21
C LYS A 202 -15.95 10.30 10.77
N SER A 203 -16.22 11.20 11.71
CA SER A 203 -16.64 12.59 11.44
C SER A 203 -15.61 13.44 10.68
N ARG A 204 -14.35 13.01 10.67
CA ARG A 204 -13.26 13.71 9.98
C ARG A 204 -13.10 13.31 8.52
N LEU A 205 -13.78 12.25 8.07
CA LEU A 205 -13.67 11.77 6.69
C LEU A 205 -14.20 12.82 5.71
N ILE A 206 -13.45 13.03 4.63
CA ILE A 206 -13.84 13.85 3.49
C ILE A 206 -14.36 12.95 2.38
N THR A 207 -13.55 11.97 1.97
CA THR A 207 -13.84 11.02 0.90
C THR A 207 -12.95 9.79 1.04
N ALA A 208 -13.35 8.69 0.41
CA ALA A 208 -12.55 7.48 0.26
C ALA A 208 -12.37 7.20 -1.23
N ARG A 209 -11.15 6.85 -1.63
CA ARG A 209 -10.73 6.75 -3.03
C ARG A 209 -10.11 5.39 -3.35
N TRP A 210 -10.24 4.96 -4.59
CA TRP A 210 -9.70 3.72 -5.12
C TRP A 210 -8.84 3.97 -6.35
N PRO A 211 -7.67 3.34 -6.52
CA PRO A 211 -6.86 3.50 -7.73
C PRO A 211 -7.65 3.10 -8.99
N HIS A 212 -7.57 3.87 -10.08
CA HIS A 212 -8.25 3.55 -11.35
C HIS A 212 -7.78 2.23 -11.96
N THR A 213 -6.49 1.95 -11.85
CA THR A 213 -5.84 0.73 -12.34
C THR A 213 -5.87 -0.40 -11.32
N GLY A 214 -6.37 -0.12 -10.10
CA GLY A 214 -6.55 -1.13 -9.06
C GLY A 214 -7.73 -2.03 -9.37
N LEU A 215 -7.51 -3.36 -9.34
CA LEU A 215 -8.61 -4.32 -9.50
C LEU A 215 -9.74 -4.03 -8.49
N PRO A 216 -11.03 -4.25 -8.86
CA PRO A 216 -12.13 -4.05 -7.94
C PRO A 216 -11.91 -4.89 -6.69
N GLY A 217 -11.79 -4.22 -5.54
CA GLY A 217 -11.77 -4.89 -4.26
C GLY A 217 -13.20 -5.25 -3.85
N ASP A 218 -13.42 -6.50 -3.47
CA ASP A 218 -14.62 -6.86 -2.70
C ASP A 218 -14.73 -5.93 -1.49
N VAL A 219 -15.96 -5.55 -1.12
CA VAL A 219 -16.19 -4.72 0.06
C VAL A 219 -15.81 -5.54 1.30
N GLN A 220 -14.59 -5.35 1.78
CA GLN A 220 -14.13 -5.89 3.05
C GLN A 220 -14.15 -4.78 4.10
N ILE A 221 -15.24 -4.73 4.88
CA ILE A 221 -15.27 -3.98 6.14
C ILE A 221 -14.60 -4.87 7.18
N ARG A 222 -13.59 -4.32 7.86
CA ARG A 222 -12.86 -5.04 8.92
C ARG A 222 -13.17 -4.37 10.24
N ILE A 223 -13.74 -5.10 11.20
CA ILE A 223 -14.04 -4.53 12.52
C ILE A 223 -12.88 -4.79 13.47
N ALA A 224 -12.47 -3.74 14.18
CA ALA A 224 -11.43 -3.82 15.20
C ALA A 224 -11.95 -3.33 16.55
N ALA A 225 -11.41 -3.87 17.64
CA ALA A 225 -11.61 -3.35 18.98
C ALA A 225 -11.02 -1.94 19.07
N SER A 226 -11.49 -1.14 20.03
CA SER A 226 -11.02 0.23 20.27
C SER A 226 -9.51 0.35 20.55
N ASN A 227 -8.82 -0.77 20.81
CA ASN A 227 -7.36 -0.85 20.96
C ASN A 227 -6.59 -1.16 19.65
N GLY A 228 -7.26 -1.16 18.49
CA GLY A 228 -6.63 -1.40 17.18
C GLY A 228 -6.51 -2.88 16.78
N LYS A 229 -6.80 -3.83 17.68
CA LYS A 229 -6.79 -5.26 17.34
C LYS A 229 -8.04 -5.59 16.54
N LEU A 230 -7.85 -6.22 15.38
CA LEU A 230 -8.96 -6.80 14.62
C LEU A 230 -9.73 -7.78 15.52
N LEU A 231 -11.05 -7.63 15.56
CA LEU A 231 -11.90 -8.56 16.29
C LEU A 231 -11.89 -9.90 15.54
N SER A 232 -11.39 -10.94 16.19
CA SER A 232 -11.54 -12.30 15.67
C SER A 232 -13.01 -12.68 15.76
N VAL A 233 -13.59 -13.14 14.66
CA VAL A 233 -14.90 -13.82 14.65
C VAL A 233 -14.76 -15.35 14.76
N ASN A 234 -13.52 -15.86 14.88
CA ASN A 234 -13.22 -17.26 15.10
C ASN A 234 -12.59 -17.43 16.49
N GLU A 235 -13.37 -18.02 17.40
CA GLU A 235 -12.97 -18.37 18.78
C GLU A 235 -12.67 -19.88 18.90
N ALA A 236 -12.02 -20.45 17.90
CA ALA A 236 -11.59 -21.85 17.89
C ALA A 236 -10.06 -21.96 17.79
#